data_AF-A0A2V8I168-F1
#
_entry.id   AF-A0A2V8I168-F1
#
_cell.length_a   1.000
_cell.length_b   1.000
_cell.length_c   1.000
_cell.angle_alpha   90.00
_cell.angle_beta   90.00
_cell.angle_gamma   90.00
#
_symmetry.space_group_name_H-M   'P 1'
#
loop_
_entity.id
_entity.type
_entity.pdbx_description
1 polymer ?
#
loop_
_entity_poly.entity_id
_entity_poly.type
_entity_poly.pdbx_seq_one_letter_code
_entity_poly.pdbx_strand_id
1 'polypeptide(L)'
;MTRAFVFDEPGHVVRSGRTVADASAESAVTLPMSPRARDAIAALFYARTLPLRAGDHVRFPVNEAGRNVVVELAVDGVERISAGGTSIDAIRITPTLERRVEDRQPVVSTLWLSNDPHRVPVLLDLDAGFGRVRVELVSYRP
;
A
#
# COMPACT_ATOMS: atom_id res chain seq x y z
N MET A 1 19.14 -5.73 9.25
CA MET A 1 19.93 -4.97 8.25
C MET A 1 18.99 -4.02 7.54
N THR A 2 19.22 -2.71 7.65
CA THR A 2 18.44 -1.72 6.88
C THR A 2 18.89 -1.74 5.43
N ARG A 3 17.94 -1.78 4.49
CA ARG A 3 18.18 -1.63 3.05
C ARG A 3 17.42 -0.43 2.54
N ALA A 4 18.02 0.29 1.60
CA ALA A 4 17.36 1.33 0.81
C ALA A 4 16.97 0.76 -0.56
N PHE A 5 15.87 1.28 -1.09
CA PHE A 5 15.35 0.93 -2.41
C PHE A 5 15.10 2.21 -3.20
N VAL A 6 15.57 2.25 -4.44
CA VAL A 6 15.38 3.36 -5.38
C VAL A 6 14.64 2.82 -6.59
N PHE A 7 13.48 3.41 -6.88
CA PHE A 7 12.59 2.98 -7.96
C PHE A 7 12.90 3.78 -9.22
N ASP A 8 13.14 3.07 -10.33
CA ASP A 8 13.33 3.63 -11.67
C ASP A 8 12.17 3.15 -12.54
N GLU A 9 11.14 3.99 -12.64
CA GLU A 9 9.92 3.66 -13.38
C GLU A 9 10.14 3.52 -14.89
N PRO A 10 10.83 4.44 -15.59
CA PRO A 10 11.15 4.28 -17.00
C PRO A 10 12.02 3.05 -17.31
N GLY A 11 12.98 2.75 -16.42
CA GLY A 11 13.84 1.57 -16.54
C GLY A 11 13.17 0.26 -16.15
N HIS A 12 11.98 0.31 -15.53
CA HIS A 12 11.29 -0.85 -14.95
C HIS A 12 12.19 -1.67 -14.01
N VAL A 13 12.93 -0.99 -13.14
CA VAL A 13 13.82 -1.62 -12.17
C VAL A 13 13.74 -0.98 -10.79
N VAL A 14 14.10 -1.77 -9.77
CA VAL A 14 14.36 -1.28 -8.42
C VAL A 14 15.81 -1.57 -8.07
N ARG A 15 16.55 -0.54 -7.68
CA ARG A 15 17.92 -0.66 -7.22
C ARG A 15 17.96 -0.73 -5.70
N SER A 16 18.83 -1.56 -5.14
CA SER A 16 18.94 -1.76 -3.70
C SER A 16 20.37 -1.60 -3.19
N GLY A 17 20.49 -1.04 -1.99
CA GLY A 17 21.75 -0.73 -1.32
C GLY A 17 21.61 -0.67 0.19
N ARG A 18 22.70 -0.47 0.93
CA ARG A 18 22.64 -0.27 2.41
C ARG A 18 22.13 1.14 2.74
N THR A 19 22.52 2.11 1.93
CA THR A 19 22.05 3.49 1.95
C THR A 19 21.40 3.85 0.62
N VAL A 20 20.71 5.00 0.57
CA VAL A 20 20.16 5.55 -0.68
C VAL A 20 21.27 5.85 -1.68
N ALA A 21 22.44 6.32 -1.21
CA ALA A 21 23.60 6.56 -2.07
C ALA A 21 24.09 5.26 -2.72
N ASP A 22 24.22 4.18 -1.94
CA ASP A 22 24.61 2.87 -2.49
C ASP A 22 23.58 2.34 -3.48
N ALA A 23 22.29 2.53 -3.21
CA ALA A 23 21.20 2.11 -4.10
C ALA A 23 21.15 2.94 -5.40
N SER A 24 21.70 4.14 -5.40
CA SER A 24 21.75 5.02 -6.58
C SER A 24 23.02 4.83 -7.41
N ALA A 25 24.04 4.15 -6.87
CA ALA A 25 25.30 3.90 -7.55
C ALA A 25 25.12 2.95 -8.75
N GLU A 26 26.05 3.03 -9.71
CA GLU A 26 26.07 2.13 -10.87
C GLU A 26 26.28 0.66 -10.47
N SER A 27 26.97 0.42 -9.36
CA SER A 27 27.21 -0.92 -8.80
C SER A 27 26.03 -1.48 -7.99
N ALA A 28 24.91 -0.76 -7.90
CA ALA A 28 23.76 -1.19 -7.11
C ALA A 28 23.16 -2.50 -7.64
N VAL A 29 22.67 -3.34 -6.71
CA VAL A 29 21.93 -4.55 -7.09
C VAL A 29 20.61 -4.10 -7.71
N THR A 30 20.40 -4.50 -8.97
CA THR A 30 19.22 -4.16 -9.76
C THR A 30 18.25 -5.33 -9.82
N LEU A 31 16.99 -5.07 -9.49
CA LEU A 31 15.90 -6.04 -9.49
C LEU A 31 14.84 -5.62 -10.51
N PRO A 32 14.19 -6.57 -11.22
CA PRO A 32 13.14 -6.23 -12.17
C PRO A 32 11.91 -5.68 -11.45
N MET A 33 11.26 -4.68 -12.05
CA MET A 33 10.00 -4.11 -11.59
C MET A 33 8.91 -4.35 -12.64
N SER A 34 7.73 -4.78 -12.21
CA SER A 34 6.60 -4.92 -13.13
C SER A 34 6.21 -3.55 -13.73
N PRO A 35 5.86 -3.48 -15.02
CA PRO A 35 5.37 -2.23 -15.62
C PRO A 35 4.18 -1.67 -14.84
N ARG A 36 4.17 -0.35 -14.62
CA ARG A 36 3.15 0.38 -13.83
C ARG A 36 3.05 -0.05 -12.36
N ALA A 37 4.03 -0.80 -11.85
CA ALA A 37 4.11 -1.08 -10.43
C ALA A 37 4.36 0.21 -9.65
N ARG A 38 3.71 0.31 -8.50
CA ARG A 38 3.89 1.40 -7.54
C ARG A 38 4.56 0.83 -6.29
N ASP A 39 5.31 1.65 -5.56
CA ASP A 39 5.61 1.28 -4.17
C ASP A 39 4.33 1.28 -3.31
N ALA A 40 4.41 0.75 -2.09
CA ALA A 40 3.24 0.61 -1.21
C ALA A 40 2.58 1.95 -0.84
N ILE A 41 3.36 3.04 -0.72
CA ILE A 41 2.84 4.36 -0.40
C ILE A 41 2.16 4.95 -1.65
N ALA A 42 2.81 4.89 -2.80
CA ALA A 42 2.22 5.30 -4.08
C ALA A 42 0.95 4.49 -4.42
N ALA A 43 0.90 3.21 -4.06
CA ALA A 43 -0.29 2.36 -4.17
C ALA A 43 -1.46 2.87 -3.31
N LEU A 44 -1.20 3.26 -2.06
CA LEU A 44 -2.20 3.88 -1.18
C LEU A 44 -2.75 5.18 -1.79
N PHE A 45 -1.89 6.04 -2.33
CA PHE A 45 -2.34 7.28 -2.99
C PHE A 45 -3.12 7.00 -4.28
N TYR A 46 -2.71 5.99 -5.05
CA TYR A 46 -3.45 5.57 -6.24
C TYR A 46 -4.85 5.05 -5.89
N ALA A 47 -5.00 4.28 -4.81
CA ALA A 47 -6.29 3.78 -4.36
C ALA A 47 -7.33 4.90 -4.18
N ARG A 48 -6.91 6.07 -3.71
CA ARG A 48 -7.77 7.25 -3.51
C ARG A 48 -8.39 7.76 -4.82
N THR A 49 -7.75 7.49 -5.96
CA THR A 49 -8.20 7.96 -7.29
C THR A 49 -9.19 7.01 -7.97
N LEU A 50 -9.34 5.78 -7.47
CA LEU A 50 -10.15 4.75 -8.10
C LEU A 50 -11.65 4.99 -7.89
N PRO A 51 -12.54 4.50 -8.76
CA PRO A 51 -13.96 4.41 -8.40
C PRO A 51 -14.09 3.37 -7.27
N LEU A 52 -14.42 3.83 -6.05
CA LEU A 52 -14.53 2.97 -4.87
C LEU A 52 -16.01 2.74 -4.52
N ARG A 53 -16.74 2.00 -5.35
CA ARG A 53 -18.13 1.63 -5.05
C ARG A 53 -18.16 0.31 -4.29
N ALA A 54 -19.11 0.17 -3.38
CA ALA A 54 -19.28 -1.08 -2.63
C ALA A 54 -19.43 -2.27 -3.59
N GLY A 55 -18.66 -3.33 -3.35
CA GLY A 55 -18.58 -4.51 -4.21
C GLY A 55 -17.58 -4.41 -5.37
N ASP A 56 -16.91 -3.27 -5.58
CA ASP A 56 -15.86 -3.16 -6.59
C ASP A 56 -14.60 -3.93 -6.16
N HIS A 57 -13.96 -4.59 -7.12
CA HIS A 57 -12.64 -5.21 -6.98
C HIS A 57 -11.67 -4.56 -7.97
N VAL A 58 -10.53 -4.05 -7.48
CA VAL A 58 -9.52 -3.43 -8.34
C VAL A 58 -8.16 -4.06 -8.12
N ARG A 59 -7.52 -4.48 -9.22
CA ARG A 59 -6.22 -5.14 -9.20
C ARG A 59 -5.16 -4.29 -9.88
N PHE A 60 -3.99 -4.15 -9.26
CA PHE A 60 -2.85 -3.46 -9.88
C PHE A 60 -1.51 -3.96 -9.33
N PRO A 61 -0.43 -3.85 -10.12
CA PRO A 61 0.89 -4.27 -9.68
C PRO A 61 1.45 -3.31 -8.62
N VAL A 62 2.15 -3.88 -7.64
CA VAL A 62 2.91 -3.17 -6.61
C VAL A 62 4.30 -3.79 -6.53
N ASN A 63 5.32 -2.96 -6.31
CA ASN A 63 6.64 -3.43 -5.96
C ASN A 63 6.93 -3.09 -4.50
N GLU A 64 7.04 -4.12 -3.67
CA GLU A 64 7.32 -4.00 -2.25
C GLU A 64 8.77 -4.42 -1.99
N ALA A 65 9.66 -3.43 -1.80
CA ALA A 65 11.06 -3.67 -1.46
C ALA A 65 11.77 -4.64 -2.44
N GLY A 66 11.56 -4.44 -3.75
CA GLY A 66 12.12 -5.28 -4.80
C GLY A 66 11.29 -6.52 -5.16
N ARG A 67 10.17 -6.78 -4.48
CA ARG A 67 9.26 -7.90 -4.79
C ARG A 67 8.05 -7.41 -5.59
N ASN A 68 7.84 -7.97 -6.77
CA ASN A 68 6.63 -7.70 -7.55
C ASN A 68 5.47 -8.55 -7.02
N VAL A 69 4.38 -7.87 -6.67
CA VAL A 69 3.12 -8.47 -6.21
C VAL A 69 1.95 -7.84 -6.96
N VAL A 70 0.82 -8.53 -6.99
CA VAL A 70 -0.45 -7.92 -7.41
C VAL A 70 -1.26 -7.68 -6.15
N VAL A 71 -1.71 -6.43 -5.98
CA VAL A 71 -2.67 -6.08 -4.92
C VAL A 71 -4.06 -6.11 -5.54
N GLU A 72 -4.98 -6.80 -4.88
CA GLU A 72 -6.41 -6.68 -5.11
C GLU A 72 -7.04 -5.90 -3.95
N LEU A 73 -7.75 -4.82 -4.27
CA LEU A 73 -8.56 -4.05 -3.34
C LEU A 73 -10.02 -4.49 -3.49
N ALA A 74 -10.61 -5.03 -2.42
CA ALA A 74 -12.05 -5.22 -2.32
C ALA A 74 -12.66 -4.01 -1.59
N VAL A 75 -13.64 -3.36 -2.19
CA VAL A 75 -14.35 -2.23 -1.56
C VAL A 75 -15.58 -2.76 -0.83
N ASP A 76 -15.49 -2.85 0.49
CA ASP A 76 -16.52 -3.49 1.31
C ASP A 76 -17.78 -2.61 1.46
N GLY A 77 -17.60 -1.29 1.44
CA GLY A 77 -18.68 -0.31 1.57
C GLY A 77 -18.35 0.79 2.57
N VAL A 78 -19.36 1.51 3.03
CA VAL A 78 -19.20 2.59 4.03
C VAL A 78 -19.46 2.03 5.42
N GLU A 79 -18.55 2.34 6.35
CA GLU A 79 -18.59 1.97 7.75
C GLU A 79 -18.41 3.23 8.62
N ARG A 80 -19.19 3.35 9.68
CA ARG A 80 -18.99 4.38 10.71
C ARG A 80 -17.89 3.92 11.67
N ILE A 81 -16.76 4.60 11.68
CA ILE A 81 -15.62 4.27 12.55
C ILE A 81 -15.33 5.38 13.57
N SER A 82 -14.54 5.05 14.59
CA SER A 82 -13.93 6.02 15.51
C SER A 82 -12.43 6.10 15.25
N ALA A 83 -11.94 7.29 14.90
CA ALA A 83 -10.53 7.58 14.66
C ALA A 83 -10.19 8.97 15.23
N GLY A 84 -9.08 9.09 15.97
CA GLY A 84 -8.69 10.36 16.58
C GLY A 84 -9.76 10.96 17.53
N GLY A 85 -10.56 10.10 18.18
CA GLY A 85 -11.66 10.52 19.07
C GLY A 85 -12.90 11.06 18.36
N THR A 86 -12.96 11.01 17.03
CA THR A 86 -14.10 11.50 16.22
C THR A 86 -14.75 10.34 15.47
N SER A 87 -16.07 10.41 15.32
CA SER A 87 -16.83 9.44 14.53
C SER A 87 -16.91 9.89 13.06
N ILE A 88 -16.50 9.03 12.13
CA ILE A 88 -16.35 9.36 10.70
C ILE A 88 -16.98 8.25 9.85
N ASP A 89 -17.76 8.63 8.83
CA ASP A 89 -18.15 7.70 7.75
C ASP A 89 -16.95 7.46 6.84
N ALA A 90 -16.51 6.20 6.73
CA ALA A 90 -15.33 5.83 5.97
C ALA A 90 -15.61 4.68 5.01
N ILE A 91 -15.01 4.72 3.84
CA ILE A 91 -14.99 3.62 2.88
C ILE A 91 -14.02 2.57 3.41
N ARG A 92 -14.53 1.40 3.77
CA ARG A 92 -13.75 0.23 4.17
C ARG A 92 -13.26 -0.51 2.92
N ILE A 93 -11.97 -0.79 2.90
CA ILE A 93 -11.29 -1.50 1.82
C ILE A 93 -10.48 -2.63 2.43
N THR A 94 -10.62 -3.83 1.87
CA THR A 94 -9.81 -4.99 2.24
C THR A 94 -8.78 -5.28 1.14
N PRO A 95 -7.50 -4.89 1.31
CA PRO A 95 -6.44 -5.25 0.39
C PRO A 95 -5.97 -6.69 0.61
N THR A 96 -5.74 -7.40 -0.49
CA THR A 96 -5.13 -8.72 -0.51
C THR A 96 -3.92 -8.73 -1.45
N LEU A 97 -2.85 -9.42 -1.04
CA LEU A 97 -1.63 -9.55 -1.84
C LEU A 97 -1.59 -10.94 -2.47
N GLU A 98 -1.66 -11.00 -3.80
CA GLU A 98 -1.38 -12.23 -4.52
C GLU A 98 0.13 -12.42 -4.68
N ARG A 99 0.65 -13.49 -4.10
CA ARG A 99 2.06 -13.88 -4.18
C ARG A 99 2.20 -15.19 -4.95
N ARG A 100 3.18 -15.26 -5.86
CA ARG A 100 3.46 -16.46 -6.69
C ARG A 100 4.03 -17.65 -5.90
N VAL A 101 4.50 -17.42 -4.68
CA VAL A 101 5.05 -18.47 -3.81
C VAL A 101 4.15 -18.59 -2.59
N GLU A 102 3.69 -19.81 -2.37
CA GLU A 102 2.76 -20.29 -1.36
C GLU A 102 3.43 -20.25 0.04
N ASP A 103 3.74 -19.06 0.56
CA ASP A 103 4.32 -18.91 1.89
C ASP A 103 3.43 -18.05 2.81
N ARG A 104 3.02 -18.71 3.91
CA ARG A 104 2.67 -18.20 5.25
C ARG A 104 1.78 -16.97 5.35
N GLN A 105 0.48 -17.28 5.49
CA GLN A 105 -0.64 -16.44 5.93
C GLN A 105 -0.88 -15.17 5.09
N PRO A 106 -2.11 -15.00 4.55
CA PRO A 106 -2.47 -13.73 3.91
C PRO A 106 -2.32 -12.60 4.94
N VAL A 107 -1.67 -11.50 4.52
CA VAL A 107 -1.62 -10.29 5.33
C VAL A 107 -3.05 -9.79 5.48
N VAL A 108 -3.63 -10.00 6.66
CA VAL A 108 -4.97 -9.49 6.98
C VAL A 108 -4.82 -8.02 7.25
N SER A 109 -5.42 -7.19 6.41
CA SER A 109 -5.41 -5.75 6.60
C SER A 109 -6.73 -5.13 6.16
N THR A 110 -7.01 -3.96 6.72
CA THR A 110 -8.18 -3.15 6.37
C THR A 110 -7.76 -1.70 6.35
N LEU A 111 -8.11 -1.02 5.26
CA LEU A 111 -7.87 0.39 5.03
C LEU A 111 -9.21 1.11 5.07
N TRP A 112 -9.27 2.22 5.80
CA TRP A 112 -10.42 3.12 5.78
C TRP A 112 -10.00 4.45 5.16
N LEU A 113 -10.73 4.86 4.13
CA LEU A 113 -10.62 6.19 3.52
C LEU A 113 -11.84 7.02 3.93
N SER A 114 -11.68 8.33 4.13
CA SER A 114 -12.84 9.20 4.38
C SER A 114 -13.87 9.10 3.26
N ASN A 115 -15.17 9.07 3.61
CA ASN A 115 -16.26 9.03 2.63
C ASN A 115 -16.62 10.45 2.14
N ASP A 116 -15.64 11.15 1.60
CA ASP A 116 -15.75 12.48 1.01
C ASP A 116 -14.93 12.53 -0.30
N PRO A 117 -14.96 13.62 -1.08
CA PRO A 117 -14.20 13.72 -2.33
C PRO A 117 -12.67 13.61 -2.18
N HIS A 118 -12.11 13.88 -1.00
CA HIS A 118 -10.65 13.83 -0.75
C HIS A 118 -10.14 12.42 -0.45
N ARG A 119 -11.01 11.54 0.08
CA ARG A 119 -10.72 10.13 0.36
C ARG A 119 -9.41 9.95 1.11
N VAL A 120 -9.28 10.69 2.21
CA VAL A 120 -8.05 10.71 3.00
C VAL A 120 -7.94 9.38 3.76
N PRO A 121 -6.78 8.71 3.77
CA PRO A 121 -6.57 7.55 4.64
C PRO A 121 -6.72 7.96 6.11
N VAL A 122 -7.75 7.45 6.78
CA VAL A 122 -8.07 7.79 8.18
C VAL A 122 -7.60 6.72 9.15
N LEU A 123 -7.64 5.45 8.73
CA LEU A 123 -7.22 4.32 9.54
C LEU A 123 -6.66 3.19 8.66
N LEU A 124 -5.60 2.54 9.13
CA LEU A 124 -5.10 1.28 8.60
C LEU A 124 -4.89 0.33 9.78
N ASP A 125 -5.49 -0.86 9.71
CA ASP A 125 -5.27 -1.96 10.64
C ASP A 125 -4.65 -3.11 9.85
N LEU A 126 -3.52 -3.65 10.30
CA LEU A 126 -2.86 -4.78 9.66
C LEU A 126 -2.28 -5.77 10.68
N ASP A 127 -2.40 -7.05 10.37
CA ASP A 127 -1.59 -8.09 10.99
C ASP A 127 -0.24 -8.16 10.27
N ALA A 128 0.81 -7.70 10.94
CA ALA A 128 2.16 -7.63 10.38
C ALA A 128 2.98 -8.92 10.60
N GLY A 129 2.36 -9.99 11.11
CA GLY A 129 3.01 -11.27 11.42
C GLY A 129 3.86 -11.26 12.70
N PHE A 130 4.30 -10.10 13.17
CA PHE A 130 4.89 -9.91 14.51
C PHE A 130 3.89 -9.32 15.52
N GLY A 131 2.67 -9.02 15.08
CA GLY A 131 1.64 -8.38 15.87
C GLY A 131 0.71 -7.53 15.02
N ARG A 132 -0.33 -6.98 15.65
CA ARG A 132 -1.26 -6.06 15.00
C ARG A 132 -0.72 -4.64 15.06
N VAL A 133 -0.67 -3.98 13.91
CA VAL A 133 -0.30 -2.58 13.77
C VAL A 133 -1.55 -1.78 13.39
N ARG A 134 -1.79 -0.69 14.11
CA ARG A 134 -2.89 0.24 13.85
C ARG A 134 -2.30 1.63 13.61
N VAL A 135 -2.59 2.19 12.45
CA VAL A 135 -2.15 3.53 12.03
C VAL A 135 -3.38 4.41 11.94
N GLU A 136 -3.43 5.48 12.74
CA GLU A 136 -4.50 6.47 12.73
C GLU A 136 -4.00 7.82 12.21
N LEU A 137 -4.83 8.49 11.42
CA LEU A 137 -4.56 9.86 10.99
C LEU A 137 -4.64 10.81 12.18
N VAL A 138 -3.53 11.48 12.50
CA VAL A 138 -3.45 12.42 13.64
C VAL A 138 -3.97 13.81 13.27
N SER A 139 -3.65 14.29 12.07
CA SER A 139 -4.11 15.60 11.60
C SER A 139 -4.08 15.65 10.08
N TYR A 140 -4.95 16.48 9.49
CA TYR A 140 -5.01 16.72 8.06
C TYR A 140 -5.31 18.20 7.79
N ARG A 141 -4.59 18.77 6.83
CA ARG A 141 -4.84 20.10 6.27
C ARG A 141 -4.99 19.92 4.76
N PRO A 142 -6.15 20.25 4.17
CA PRO A 142 -6.38 20.10 2.73
C PRO A 142 -5.42 20.92 1.87
#